data_AF-A0A351HGR5-F1
#
_entry.id   AF-A0A351HGR5-F1
#
_cell.length_a   1.000
_cell.length_b   1.000
_cell.length_c   1.000
_cell.angle_alpha   90.00
_cell.angle_beta   90.00
_cell.angle_gamma   90.00
#
_symmetry.space_group_name_H-M   'P 1'
#
loop_
_entity.id
_entity.type
_entity.pdbx_description
1 polymer ?
#
loop_
_entity_poly.entity_id
_entity_poly.type
_entity_poly.pdbx_seq_one_letter_code
_entity_poly.pdbx_strand_id
1 'polypeptide(L)'
;MVRLHLISFVVLFSNLFFNNLDALAATGSGDNTKWVTVTQDEGIEVQERWVTNEKNIKVRERSGKMNLNCSGEDILALISDASRTHLWMSNVESVTVIKTVSASEWYVHTKLNAPWPFGAQDMVSKYQVIRDSNQKVLKVLISPVNNLMPKQKDVERLDTFFAEWELTTTERGKVKVTFTTKSTVPPEYPSWVQDPVVRKVFFANLRNFKSILVKS
;
A
#
# COMPACT_ATOMS: atom_id res chain seq x y z
N MET A 1 -13.25 31.81 30.11
CA MET A 1 -12.87 31.66 31.54
C MET A 1 -13.50 30.33 31.99
N VAL A 2 -12.86 29.20 32.30
CA VAL A 2 -11.48 28.71 32.59
C VAL A 2 -11.58 27.18 32.34
N ARG A 3 -10.82 26.57 31.40
CA ARG A 3 -9.53 25.86 31.56
C ARG A 3 -9.64 24.39 32.04
N LEU A 4 -9.44 23.46 31.09
CA LEU A 4 -8.49 22.32 31.08
C LEU A 4 -8.04 21.65 32.40
N HIS A 5 -8.16 20.32 32.52
CA HIS A 5 -7.26 19.32 33.16
C HIS A 5 -7.61 17.94 32.51
N LEU A 6 -6.81 17.13 31.81
CA LEU A 6 -5.45 16.55 31.95
C LEU A 6 -5.24 15.64 33.19
N ILE A 7 -5.17 14.32 32.88
CA ILE A 7 -4.26 13.26 33.38
C ILE A 7 -4.46 12.65 34.78
N SER A 8 -4.65 11.31 34.78
CA SER A 8 -3.97 10.25 35.58
C SER A 8 -4.55 8.91 35.09
N PHE A 9 -3.94 8.05 34.27
CA PHE A 9 -2.71 7.23 34.35
C PHE A 9 -2.63 6.26 35.55
N VAL A 10 -2.39 4.97 35.24
CA VAL A 10 -1.74 3.90 36.03
C VAL A 10 -2.61 2.75 36.63
N VAL A 11 -2.58 1.64 35.89
CA VAL A 11 -2.33 0.22 36.29
C VAL A 11 -3.41 -0.60 37.00
N LEU A 12 -3.84 -1.65 36.29
CA LEU A 12 -3.92 -3.01 36.83
C LEU A 12 -3.32 -3.99 35.82
N PHE A 13 -2.05 -4.35 36.06
CA PHE A 13 -1.38 -5.52 35.53
C PHE A 13 -1.65 -6.66 36.53
N SER A 14 -2.16 -7.80 36.07
CA SER A 14 -1.79 -9.08 36.69
C SER A 14 -2.06 -10.26 35.75
N ASN A 15 -0.94 -10.81 35.29
CA ASN A 15 -0.69 -12.23 35.09
C ASN A 15 -1.53 -12.97 34.06
N LEU A 16 -0.93 -13.20 32.88
CA LEU A 16 -0.77 -14.55 32.28
C LEU A 16 -0.02 -14.51 30.94
N PHE A 17 1.16 -13.88 30.84
CA PHE A 17 2.09 -14.15 29.71
C PHE A 17 3.55 -13.92 30.14
N PHE A 18 3.98 -14.60 31.20
CA PHE A 18 5.40 -14.93 31.37
C PHE A 18 5.60 -16.33 30.80
N ASN A 19 6.21 -16.41 29.61
CA ASN A 19 7.14 -17.45 29.16
C ASN A 19 7.38 -17.26 27.66
N ASN A 20 8.19 -16.26 27.32
CA ASN A 20 9.20 -16.28 26.26
C ASN A 20 9.91 -14.93 26.32
N LEU A 21 10.72 -14.79 27.37
CA LEU A 21 11.63 -13.68 27.59
C LEU A 21 12.94 -13.97 26.84
N ASP A 22 12.88 -13.97 25.50
CA ASP A 22 14.05 -14.05 24.61
C ASP A 22 13.77 -13.27 23.32
N ALA A 23 13.58 -11.95 23.44
CA ALA A 23 13.64 -11.04 22.29
C ALA A 23 13.86 -9.58 22.74
N LEU A 24 14.79 -9.35 23.66
CA LEU A 24 15.25 -8.00 24.04
C LEU A 24 16.76 -7.94 23.94
N ALA A 25 17.27 -7.99 22.70
CA ALA A 25 18.59 -7.46 22.34
C ALA A 25 18.73 -7.42 20.80
N ALA A 26 18.03 -6.48 20.16
CA ALA A 26 18.43 -6.03 18.84
C ALA A 26 18.11 -4.53 18.69
N THR A 27 18.71 -3.70 19.54
CA THR A 27 19.05 -2.33 19.13
C THR A 27 20.21 -2.42 18.12
N GLY A 28 19.90 -2.97 16.96
CA GLY A 28 20.73 -2.83 15.78
C GLY A 28 20.25 -1.60 15.04
N SER A 29 21.07 -0.55 14.98
CA SER A 29 21.08 0.39 13.87
C SER A 29 21.50 -0.37 12.60
N GLY A 30 20.69 -1.34 12.19
CA GLY A 30 20.85 -2.06 10.95
C GLY A 30 20.36 -1.16 9.84
N ASP A 31 21.26 -0.86 8.92
CA ASP A 31 20.92 -0.28 7.63
C ASP A 31 20.11 -1.32 6.84
N ASN A 32 18.82 -1.43 7.17
CA ASN A 32 17.90 -2.46 6.68
C ASN A 32 17.41 -2.12 5.26
N THR A 33 18.36 -1.98 4.32
CA THR A 33 18.13 -1.85 2.88
C THR A 33 17.67 -3.16 2.23
N LYS A 34 17.82 -4.28 2.96
CA LYS A 34 17.39 -5.62 2.53
C LYS A 34 15.89 -5.81 2.78
N TRP A 35 15.24 -6.51 1.86
CA TRP A 35 13.85 -6.97 2.00
C TRP A 35 13.74 -8.00 3.13
N VAL A 36 12.74 -7.82 3.99
CA VAL A 36 12.35 -8.76 5.04
C VAL A 36 10.91 -9.20 4.79
N THR A 37 10.68 -10.51 4.69
CA THR A 37 9.32 -11.06 4.55
C THR A 37 8.56 -10.91 5.86
N VAL A 38 7.41 -10.24 5.82
CA VAL A 38 6.56 -9.98 6.97
C VAL A 38 5.29 -10.82 6.97
N THR A 39 4.89 -11.35 5.81
CA THR A 39 3.75 -12.25 5.65
C THR A 39 3.96 -13.10 4.42
N GLN A 40 3.68 -14.39 4.49
CA GLN A 40 3.64 -15.27 3.33
C GLN A 40 2.51 -16.27 3.52
N ASP A 41 1.45 -16.11 2.73
CA ASP A 41 0.25 -16.94 2.83
C ASP A 41 -0.53 -16.91 1.52
N GLU A 42 -1.29 -17.97 1.24
CA GLU A 42 -2.12 -18.11 0.03
C GLU A 42 -1.38 -17.81 -1.30
N GLY A 43 -0.07 -18.10 -1.35
CA GLY A 43 0.78 -17.81 -2.50
C GLY A 43 1.02 -16.32 -2.77
N ILE A 44 0.90 -15.50 -1.72
CA ILE A 44 1.23 -14.07 -1.70
C ILE A 44 2.37 -13.88 -0.68
N GLU A 45 3.45 -13.25 -1.10
CA GLU A 45 4.56 -12.87 -0.24
C GLU A 45 4.58 -11.35 -0.06
N VAL A 46 4.53 -10.87 1.18
CA VAL A 46 4.66 -9.46 1.53
C VAL A 46 6.00 -9.24 2.21
N GLN A 47 6.76 -8.28 1.67
CA GLN A 47 8.08 -7.91 2.15
C GLN A 47 8.14 -6.42 2.45
N GLU A 48 8.98 -6.03 3.39
CA GLU A 48 9.23 -4.64 3.76
C GLU A 48 10.73 -4.37 3.84
N ARG A 49 11.12 -3.12 3.59
CA ARG A 49 12.47 -2.64 3.86
C ARG A 49 12.46 -1.18 4.26
N TRP A 50 13.54 -0.74 4.89
CA TRP A 50 13.83 0.67 5.06
C TRP A 50 14.69 1.14 3.90
N VAL A 51 14.37 2.30 3.34
CA VAL A 51 15.18 2.95 2.31
C VAL A 51 15.39 4.41 2.66
N THR A 52 16.54 4.94 2.28
CA THR A 52 16.81 6.38 2.37
C THR A 52 16.48 6.99 1.01
N ASN A 53 15.56 7.95 0.99
CA ASN A 53 15.20 8.64 -0.24
C ASN A 53 16.24 9.71 -0.61
N GLU A 54 16.06 10.35 -1.78
CA GLU A 54 16.96 11.40 -2.29
C GLU A 54 17.13 12.60 -1.35
N LYS A 55 16.19 12.81 -0.43
CA LYS A 55 16.24 13.87 0.58
C LYS A 55 16.94 13.43 1.88
N ASN A 56 17.61 12.29 1.86
CA ASN A 56 18.25 11.65 3.01
C ASN A 56 17.27 11.32 4.16
N ILE A 57 16.00 11.03 3.81
CA ILE A 57 14.95 10.66 4.78
C ILE A 57 14.74 9.16 4.74
N LYS A 58 14.76 8.52 5.91
CA LYS A 58 14.46 7.09 6.07
C LYS A 58 12.95 6.86 5.98
N VAL A 59 12.53 6.12 4.95
CA VAL A 59 11.14 5.80 4.66
C VAL A 59 10.95 4.29 4.55
N ARG A 60 9.71 3.83 4.74
CA ARG A 60 9.38 2.41 4.63
C ARG A 60 8.82 2.11 3.25
N GLU A 61 9.37 1.08 2.63
CA GLU A 61 8.88 0.52 1.36
C GLU A 61 8.31 -0.87 1.62
N ARG A 62 7.22 -1.19 0.93
CA ARG A 62 6.54 -2.48 1.02
C ARG A 62 6.28 -3.04 -0.36
N SER A 63 6.48 -4.34 -0.53
CA SER A 63 6.27 -5.05 -1.78
C SER A 63 5.44 -6.31 -1.54
N GLY A 64 4.51 -6.58 -2.42
CA GLY A 64 3.73 -7.81 -2.49
C GLY A 64 4.04 -8.56 -3.78
N LYS A 65 4.26 -9.87 -3.68
CA LYS A 65 4.60 -10.73 -4.82
C LYS A 65 3.64 -11.90 -4.91
N MET A 66 3.17 -12.19 -6.12
CA MET A 66 2.31 -13.33 -6.40
C MET A 66 2.46 -13.77 -7.86
N ASN A 67 2.07 -15.02 -8.15
CA ASN A 67 1.98 -15.52 -9.53
C ASN A 67 0.50 -15.75 -9.85
N LEU A 68 0.05 -15.21 -10.98
CA LEU A 68 -1.32 -15.31 -11.46
C LEU A 68 -1.37 -16.06 -12.79
N ASN A 69 -2.46 -16.79 -13.00
CA ASN A 69 -2.73 -17.53 -14.24
C ASN A 69 -3.70 -16.74 -15.13
N CYS A 70 -3.29 -15.53 -15.51
CA CYS A 70 -4.01 -14.61 -16.38
C CYS A 70 -2.98 -13.78 -17.18
N SER A 71 -3.44 -13.00 -18.15
CA SER A 71 -2.55 -12.11 -18.91
C SER A 71 -2.25 -10.82 -18.14
N GLY A 72 -1.19 -10.10 -18.55
CA GLY A 72 -0.90 -8.76 -18.03
C GLY A 72 -1.99 -7.75 -18.37
N GLU A 73 -2.70 -7.96 -19.48
CA GLU A 73 -3.80 -7.09 -19.91
C GLU A 73 -5.08 -7.33 -19.08
N ASP A 74 -5.35 -8.56 -18.63
CA ASP A 74 -6.46 -8.82 -17.69
C ASP A 74 -6.25 -8.09 -16.36
N ILE A 75 -4.99 -8.09 -15.89
CA ILE A 75 -4.58 -7.36 -14.69
C ILE A 75 -4.71 -5.85 -14.91
N LEU A 76 -4.22 -5.32 -16.05
CA LEU A 76 -4.35 -3.90 -16.38
C LEU A 76 -5.82 -3.48 -16.46
N ALA A 77 -6.69 -4.31 -17.04
CA ALA A 77 -8.13 -4.06 -17.14
C ALA A 77 -8.80 -4.01 -15.75
N LEU A 78 -8.32 -4.80 -14.78
CA LEU A 78 -8.81 -4.70 -13.40
C LEU A 78 -8.28 -3.44 -12.69
N ILE A 79 -7.02 -3.06 -12.92
CA ILE A 79 -6.42 -1.86 -12.32
C ILE A 79 -7.06 -0.57 -12.87
N SER A 80 -7.38 -0.53 -14.17
CA SER A 80 -7.94 0.66 -14.84
C SER A 80 -9.44 0.85 -14.60
N ASP A 81 -10.13 -0.18 -14.10
CA ASP A 81 -11.56 -0.13 -13.83
C ASP A 81 -11.86 0.48 -12.45
N ALA A 82 -12.07 1.80 -12.45
CA ALA A 82 -12.48 2.55 -11.27
C ALA A 82 -13.75 1.97 -10.60
N SER A 83 -14.71 1.47 -11.38
CA SER A 83 -15.97 0.94 -10.86
C SER A 83 -15.77 -0.34 -10.04
N ARG A 84 -14.75 -1.14 -10.40
CA ARG A 84 -14.40 -2.39 -9.71
C ARG A 84 -13.34 -2.22 -8.62
N THR A 85 -12.83 -1.01 -8.40
CA THR A 85 -11.74 -0.79 -7.43
C THR A 85 -12.13 -1.21 -6.01
N HIS A 86 -13.37 -0.96 -5.60
CA HIS A 86 -13.90 -1.34 -4.28
C HIS A 86 -13.92 -2.87 -4.04
N LEU A 87 -13.86 -3.68 -5.11
CA LEU A 87 -13.85 -5.15 -4.99
C LEU A 87 -12.52 -5.68 -4.48
N TRP A 88 -11.41 -4.97 -4.74
CA TRP A 88 -10.08 -5.41 -4.32
C TRP A 88 -9.42 -4.48 -3.31
N MET A 89 -9.70 -3.18 -3.35
CA MET A 89 -9.13 -2.22 -2.42
C MET A 89 -10.07 -2.03 -1.22
N SER A 90 -9.60 -2.44 -0.04
CA SER A 90 -10.37 -2.36 1.20
C SER A 90 -10.61 -0.90 1.62
N ASN A 91 -11.75 -0.67 2.25
CA ASN A 91 -12.16 0.61 2.85
C ASN A 91 -12.30 1.78 1.86
N VAL A 92 -12.45 1.50 0.57
CA VAL A 92 -12.78 2.52 -0.42
C VAL A 92 -14.21 3.01 -0.21
N GLU A 93 -14.37 4.31 -0.05
CA GLU A 93 -15.69 4.97 -0.01
C GLU A 93 -16.16 5.33 -1.41
N SER A 94 -15.26 5.86 -2.24
CA SER A 94 -15.57 6.25 -3.62
C SER A 94 -14.31 6.31 -4.47
N VAL A 95 -14.46 6.01 -5.77
CA VAL A 95 -13.42 6.18 -6.78
C VAL A 95 -14.02 6.94 -7.95
N THR A 96 -13.42 8.09 -8.29
CA THR A 96 -13.89 8.96 -9.36
C THR A 96 -12.77 9.22 -10.34
N VAL A 97 -12.99 8.91 -11.63
CA VAL A 97 -12.05 9.30 -12.69
C VAL A 97 -12.18 10.81 -12.90
N ILE A 98 -11.10 11.55 -12.63
CA ILE A 98 -11.05 13.00 -12.82
C ILE A 98 -10.91 13.33 -14.29
N LYS A 99 -9.99 12.65 -14.98
CA LYS A 99 -9.76 12.78 -16.42
C LYS A 99 -9.04 11.56 -16.97
N THR A 100 -9.34 11.22 -18.21
CA THR A 100 -8.65 10.19 -19.00
C THR A 100 -7.90 10.90 -20.13
N VAL A 101 -6.57 10.75 -20.17
CA VAL A 101 -5.74 11.32 -21.25
C VAL A 101 -5.61 10.31 -22.39
N SER A 102 -5.42 9.04 -22.06
CA SER A 102 -5.35 7.92 -23.00
C SER A 102 -5.59 6.58 -22.27
N ALA A 103 -5.54 5.47 -23.01
CA ALA A 103 -5.53 4.13 -22.42
C ALA A 103 -4.28 3.84 -21.54
N SER A 104 -3.23 4.67 -21.65
CA SER A 104 -2.00 4.55 -20.88
C SER A 104 -1.82 5.64 -19.83
N GLU A 105 -2.72 6.62 -19.75
CA GLU A 105 -2.62 7.72 -18.79
C GLU A 105 -4.01 8.23 -18.36
N TRP A 106 -4.28 8.17 -17.06
CA TRP A 106 -5.52 8.68 -16.47
C TRP A 106 -5.31 9.14 -15.04
N TYR A 107 -6.30 9.87 -14.51
CA TYR A 107 -6.25 10.53 -13.21
C TYR A 107 -7.48 10.18 -12.40
N VAL A 108 -7.27 9.80 -11.14
CA VAL A 108 -8.32 9.27 -10.27
C VAL A 108 -8.28 9.97 -8.92
N HIS A 109 -9.46 10.27 -8.38
CA HIS A 109 -9.68 10.60 -6.98
C HIS A 109 -10.22 9.38 -6.25
N THR A 110 -9.53 8.95 -5.21
CA THR A 110 -9.94 7.84 -4.34
C THR A 110 -10.16 8.37 -2.94
N LYS A 111 -11.34 8.10 -2.36
CA LYS A 111 -11.63 8.33 -0.94
C LYS A 111 -11.65 7.00 -0.21
N LEU A 112 -11.08 6.99 0.99
CA LEU A 112 -10.99 5.81 1.82
C LEU A 112 -11.21 6.16 3.30
N ASN A 113 -11.72 5.19 4.05
CA ASN A 113 -11.84 5.25 5.50
C ASN A 113 -10.92 4.21 6.13
N ALA A 114 -9.65 4.55 6.28
CA ALA A 114 -8.66 3.62 6.79
C ALA A 114 -8.91 3.30 8.28
N PRO A 115 -8.64 2.06 8.71
CA PRO A 115 -8.74 1.70 10.12
C PRO A 115 -7.88 2.61 10.98
N TRP A 116 -8.25 2.77 12.25
CA TRP A 116 -7.43 3.46 13.24
C TRP A 116 -5.98 2.95 13.18
N PRO A 117 -4.95 3.82 13.22
CA PRO A 117 -5.02 5.24 13.61
C PRO A 117 -5.28 6.24 12.48
N PHE A 118 -5.51 5.80 11.25
CA PHE A 118 -5.47 6.68 10.07
C PHE A 118 -6.75 7.48 9.82
N GLY A 119 -7.92 6.83 9.86
CA GLY A 119 -9.21 7.50 9.61
C GLY A 119 -9.44 7.87 8.14
N ALA A 120 -10.16 8.97 7.91
CA ALA A 120 -10.55 9.42 6.57
C ALA A 120 -9.34 9.95 5.79
N GLN A 121 -9.09 9.36 4.62
CA GLN A 121 -8.00 9.76 3.74
C GLN A 121 -8.49 9.88 2.29
N ASP A 122 -7.82 10.71 1.50
CA ASP A 122 -8.03 10.74 0.06
C ASP A 122 -6.72 10.77 -0.71
N MET A 123 -6.79 10.38 -1.98
CA MET A 123 -5.66 10.35 -2.89
C MET A 123 -6.09 10.88 -4.25
N VAL A 124 -5.31 11.81 -4.80
CA VAL A 124 -5.44 12.25 -6.19
C VAL A 124 -4.23 11.71 -6.93
N SER A 125 -4.44 10.75 -7.82
CA SER A 125 -3.37 9.98 -8.44
C SER A 125 -3.36 10.08 -9.95
N LYS A 126 -2.15 10.13 -10.51
CA LYS A 126 -1.87 9.87 -11.91
C LYS A 126 -1.46 8.41 -12.07
N TYR A 127 -2.10 7.73 -13.01
CA TYR A 127 -1.75 6.39 -13.46
C TYR A 127 -1.03 6.50 -14.80
N GLN A 128 0.08 5.79 -14.95
CA GLN A 128 0.84 5.71 -16.20
C GLN A 128 1.24 4.28 -16.52
N VAL A 129 0.91 3.82 -17.73
CA VAL A 129 1.27 2.49 -18.22
C VAL A 129 2.54 2.56 -19.05
N ILE A 130 3.54 1.79 -18.65
CA ILE A 130 4.82 1.65 -19.37
C ILE A 130 4.95 0.20 -19.82
N ARG A 131 5.35 0.00 -21.07
CA ARG A 131 5.62 -1.32 -21.64
C ARG A 131 7.07 -1.40 -22.08
N ASP A 132 7.71 -2.54 -21.89
CA ASP A 132 8.98 -2.81 -22.54
C ASP A 132 8.81 -3.15 -24.03
N SER A 133 9.90 -3.06 -24.79
CA SER A 133 9.88 -3.20 -26.25
C SER A 133 9.47 -4.60 -26.73
N ASN A 134 9.59 -5.61 -25.87
CA ASN A 134 9.22 -7.00 -26.17
C ASN A 134 7.86 -7.40 -25.54
N GLN A 135 7.15 -6.46 -24.92
CA GLN A 135 5.86 -6.63 -24.23
C GLN A 135 5.85 -7.71 -23.13
N LYS A 136 7.01 -8.10 -22.60
CA LYS A 136 7.11 -9.05 -21.48
C LYS A 136 6.89 -8.38 -20.13
N VAL A 137 7.15 -7.08 -20.04
CA VAL A 137 7.00 -6.29 -18.83
C VAL A 137 6.02 -5.15 -19.06
N LEU A 138 4.95 -5.15 -18.29
CA LEU A 138 3.98 -4.06 -18.19
C LEU A 138 4.08 -3.47 -16.79
N LYS A 139 4.31 -2.16 -16.70
CA LYS A 139 4.31 -1.41 -15.44
C LYS A 139 3.14 -0.45 -15.38
N VAL A 140 2.49 -0.36 -14.24
CA VAL A 140 1.53 0.71 -13.93
C VAL A 140 2.09 1.54 -12.78
N LEU A 141 2.54 2.76 -13.09
CA LEU A 141 3.04 3.71 -12.12
C LEU A 141 1.87 4.55 -11.60
N ILE A 142 1.79 4.67 -10.27
CA ILE A 142 0.78 5.47 -9.57
C ILE A 142 1.54 6.51 -8.75
N SER A 143 1.30 7.79 -9.07
CA SER A 143 1.96 8.93 -8.43
C SER A 143 0.95 9.94 -7.93
N PRO A 144 1.24 10.66 -6.83
CA PRO A 144 0.34 11.67 -6.30
C PRO A 144 0.37 12.90 -7.22
N VAL A 145 -0.77 13.56 -7.36
CA VAL A 145 -0.89 14.80 -8.13
C VAL A 145 -1.39 15.92 -7.25
N ASN A 146 -0.53 16.91 -7.08
CA ASN A 146 -0.85 18.12 -6.34
C ASN A 146 -1.65 19.09 -7.20
N ASN A 147 -2.50 19.89 -6.56
CA ASN A 147 -3.19 21.04 -7.16
C ASN A 147 -4.23 20.74 -8.26
N LEU A 148 -4.63 19.47 -8.49
CA LEU A 148 -5.77 19.16 -9.37
C LEU A 148 -7.13 19.35 -8.68
N MET A 149 -7.16 19.27 -7.36
CA MET A 149 -8.36 19.43 -6.54
C MET A 149 -7.97 19.91 -5.15
N PRO A 150 -8.74 20.82 -4.52
CA PRO A 150 -8.46 21.28 -3.16
C PRO A 150 -8.45 20.13 -2.15
N LYS A 151 -7.73 20.31 -1.03
CA LYS A 151 -7.83 19.40 0.12
C LYS A 151 -9.23 19.52 0.74
N GLN A 152 -9.78 18.40 1.17
CA GLN A 152 -11.08 18.35 1.83
C GLN A 152 -10.89 18.56 3.34
N LYS A 153 -11.85 19.21 3.99
CA LYS A 153 -11.81 19.41 5.44
C LYS A 153 -11.91 18.05 6.14
N ASP A 154 -11.12 17.86 7.20
CA ASP A 154 -11.12 16.67 8.06
C ASP A 154 -10.80 15.36 7.30
N VAL A 155 -10.10 15.45 6.16
CA VAL A 155 -9.63 14.32 5.34
C VAL A 155 -8.14 14.48 5.06
N GLU A 156 -7.35 13.47 5.39
CA GLU A 156 -5.90 13.50 5.15
C GLU A 156 -5.57 13.15 3.69
N ARG A 157 -4.90 14.07 2.99
CA ARG A 157 -4.51 13.89 1.58
C ARG A 157 -3.18 13.15 1.50
N LEU A 158 -3.18 11.95 0.92
CA LEU A 158 -1.99 11.15 0.65
C LEU A 158 -1.21 11.68 -0.58
N ASP A 159 -0.56 12.84 -0.44
CA ASP A 159 0.21 13.52 -1.50
C ASP A 159 1.69 13.09 -1.59
N THR A 160 2.11 12.17 -0.74
CA THR A 160 3.51 11.67 -0.64
C THR A 160 3.64 10.19 -0.99
N PHE A 161 2.54 9.54 -1.37
CA PHE A 161 2.44 8.11 -1.61
C PHE A 161 2.60 7.75 -3.09
N PHE A 162 3.42 6.75 -3.37
CA PHE A 162 3.66 6.20 -4.70
C PHE A 162 3.41 4.70 -4.69
N ALA A 163 2.91 4.18 -5.80
CA ALA A 163 2.78 2.75 -6.00
C ALA A 163 3.16 2.33 -7.42
N GLU A 164 3.58 1.09 -7.58
CA GLU A 164 3.96 0.49 -8.85
C GLU A 164 3.46 -0.94 -8.91
N TRP A 165 2.74 -1.27 -9.99
CA TRP A 165 2.53 -2.65 -10.40
C TRP A 165 3.56 -2.99 -11.47
N GLU A 166 4.36 -4.03 -11.26
CA GLU A 166 5.21 -4.63 -12.29
C GLU A 166 4.67 -6.02 -12.62
N LEU A 167 4.30 -6.20 -13.88
CA LEU A 167 3.69 -7.42 -14.41
C LEU A 167 4.66 -8.03 -15.42
N THR A 168 5.26 -9.16 -15.05
CA THR A 168 6.23 -9.84 -15.88
C THR A 168 5.63 -11.14 -16.38
N THR A 169 5.39 -11.24 -17.69
CA THR A 169 4.91 -12.45 -18.34
C THR A 169 6.00 -13.52 -18.27
N THR A 170 5.68 -14.66 -17.69
CA THR A 170 6.58 -15.81 -17.56
C THR A 170 6.25 -16.88 -18.59
N GLU A 171 7.08 -17.92 -18.65
CA GLU A 171 6.80 -19.11 -19.45
C GLU A 171 5.41 -19.69 -19.10
N ARG A 172 4.73 -20.24 -20.11
CA ARG A 172 3.37 -20.81 -20.01
C ARG A 172 2.24 -19.79 -19.79
N GLY A 173 2.46 -18.51 -20.09
CA GLY A 173 1.41 -17.48 -20.09
C GLY A 173 0.95 -17.03 -18.69
N LYS A 174 1.70 -17.38 -17.64
CA LYS A 174 1.48 -16.87 -16.28
C LYS A 174 2.11 -15.49 -16.13
N VAL A 175 1.66 -14.72 -15.15
CA VAL A 175 2.23 -13.41 -14.83
C VAL A 175 2.76 -13.42 -13.40
N LYS A 176 4.03 -13.05 -13.25
CA LYS A 176 4.60 -12.67 -11.97
C LYS A 176 4.23 -11.22 -11.69
N VAL A 177 3.50 -11.00 -10.61
CA VAL A 177 3.06 -9.69 -10.16
C VAL A 177 3.94 -9.24 -9.01
N THR A 178 4.48 -8.02 -9.10
CA THR A 178 5.11 -7.30 -7.99
C THR A 178 4.39 -5.98 -7.80
N PHE A 179 3.72 -5.80 -6.66
CA PHE A 179 3.10 -4.53 -6.27
C PHE A 179 3.93 -3.86 -5.20
N THR A 180 4.47 -2.68 -5.46
CA THR A 180 5.35 -1.96 -4.54
C THR A 180 4.74 -0.62 -4.17
N THR A 181 4.80 -0.26 -2.90
CA THR A 181 4.33 1.02 -2.36
C THR A 181 5.42 1.68 -1.55
N LYS A 182 5.58 3.00 -1.71
CA LYS A 182 6.53 3.81 -0.96
C LYS A 182 5.93 5.17 -0.58
N SER A 183 6.26 5.64 0.61
CA SER A 183 6.03 7.03 1.00
C SER A 183 7.33 7.82 0.87
N THR A 184 7.23 9.12 0.57
CA THR A 184 8.37 10.04 0.58
C THR A 184 8.60 10.67 1.96
N VAL A 185 7.72 10.42 2.92
CA VAL A 185 7.83 10.86 4.31
C VAL A 185 7.96 9.67 5.27
N PRO A 186 8.52 9.87 6.47
CA PRO A 186 8.55 8.83 7.48
C PRO A 186 7.13 8.40 7.87
N PRO A 187 6.97 7.19 8.42
CA PRO A 187 5.68 6.78 8.95
C PRO A 187 5.20 7.72 10.07
N GLU A 188 3.93 8.08 10.03
CA GLU A 188 3.32 9.08 10.93
C GLU A 188 3.19 8.57 12.37
N TYR A 189 2.83 7.30 12.52
CA TYR A 189 2.60 6.66 13.82
C TYR A 189 3.77 5.76 14.23
N PRO A 190 3.88 5.39 15.52
CA PRO A 190 4.83 4.36 15.92
C PRO A 190 4.60 3.04 15.17
N SER A 191 5.68 2.37 14.76
CA SER A 191 5.62 1.13 13.98
C SER A 191 4.75 0.04 14.63
N TRP A 192 4.81 -0.12 15.95
CA TRP A 192 4.01 -1.10 16.68
C TRP A 192 2.50 -0.83 16.62
N VAL A 193 2.08 0.42 16.36
CA VAL A 193 0.67 0.79 16.17
C VAL A 193 0.25 0.52 14.73
N GLN A 194 0.97 1.08 13.77
CA GLN A 194 0.52 1.11 12.38
C GLN A 194 0.87 -0.14 11.58
N ASP A 195 2.02 -0.79 11.84
CA ASP A 195 2.50 -1.88 11.00
C ASP A 195 1.49 -3.03 10.95
N PRO A 196 0.88 -3.49 12.07
CA PRO A 196 -0.14 -4.54 12.01
C PRO A 196 -1.33 -4.17 11.12
N VAL A 197 -1.79 -2.92 11.21
CA VAL A 197 -2.93 -2.42 10.43
C VAL A 197 -2.58 -2.36 8.94
N VAL A 198 -1.44 -1.72 8.61
CA VAL A 198 -1.01 -1.56 7.22
C VAL A 198 -0.71 -2.90 6.57
N ARG A 199 -0.04 -3.83 7.27
CA ARG A 199 0.23 -5.18 6.75
C ARG A 199 -1.05 -5.95 6.48
N LYS A 200 -2.01 -5.90 7.41
CA LYS A 200 -3.31 -6.57 7.25
C LYS A 200 -4.07 -6.03 6.04
N VAL A 201 -4.19 -4.72 5.91
CA VAL A 201 -4.89 -4.08 4.77
C VAL A 201 -4.17 -4.38 3.45
N PHE A 202 -2.84 -4.27 3.41
CA PHE A 202 -2.05 -4.54 2.21
C PHE A 202 -2.20 -5.99 1.74
N PHE A 203 -2.08 -6.95 2.65
CA PHE A 203 -2.28 -8.37 2.33
C PHE A 203 -3.71 -8.65 1.86
N ALA A 204 -4.72 -8.11 2.56
CA ALA A 204 -6.12 -8.27 2.18
C ALA A 204 -6.39 -7.73 0.77
N ASN A 205 -5.82 -6.58 0.41
CA ASN A 205 -5.98 -6.00 -0.92
C ASN A 205 -5.40 -6.91 -2.01
N LEU A 206 -4.20 -7.45 -1.80
CA LEU A 206 -3.58 -8.38 -2.76
C LEU A 206 -4.34 -9.71 -2.86
N ARG A 207 -4.84 -10.21 -1.73
CA ARG A 207 -5.68 -11.41 -1.69
C ARG A 207 -6.97 -11.23 -2.47
N ASN A 208 -7.67 -10.12 -2.25
CA ASN A 208 -8.90 -9.81 -2.97
C ASN A 208 -8.63 -9.63 -4.47
N PHE A 209 -7.57 -8.89 -4.81
CA PHE A 209 -7.14 -8.68 -6.20
C PHE A 209 -6.86 -10.02 -6.91
N LYS A 210 -6.09 -10.90 -6.28
CA LYS A 210 -5.84 -12.27 -6.77
C LYS A 210 -7.14 -13.05 -6.94
N SER A 211 -8.07 -12.97 -5.99
CA SER A 211 -9.31 -13.74 -6.01
C SER A 211 -10.23 -13.40 -7.19
N ILE A 212 -10.21 -12.13 -7.65
CA ILE A 212 -11.00 -11.68 -8.81
C ILE A 212 -10.46 -12.32 -10.10
N LEU A 213 -9.14 -12.38 -10.25
CA LEU A 213 -8.47 -12.86 -11.47
C LEU A 213 -8.33 -14.38 -11.56
N VAL A 214 -8.52 -15.10 -10.45
CA VAL A 214 -8.55 -16.58 -10.44
C VAL A 214 -9.96 -17.13 -10.69
N LYS A 215 -10.99 -16.30 -10.53
CA LYS A 215 -12.40 -16.68 -10.74
C LYS A 215 -12.93 -16.35 -12.15
N SER A 216 -12.14 -15.66 -12.98
CA SER A 216 -12.50 -15.21 -14.33
C SER A 216 -12.02 -16.18 -15.40
#